data_AF-A0A0N4TCG3-F1
#
_entry.id   AF-A0A0N4TCG3-F1
#
_cell.length_a   1.000
_cell.length_b   1.000
_cell.length_c   1.000
_cell.angle_alpha   90.00
_cell.angle_beta   90.00
_cell.angle_gamma   90.00
#
_symmetry.space_group_name_H-M   'P 1'
#
loop_
_entity.id
_entity.type
_entity.pdbx_description
1 polymer ?
#
loop_
_entity_poly.entity_id
_entity_poly.type
_entity_poly.pdbx_seq_one_letter_code
_entity_poly.pdbx_strand_id
1 'polypeptide(L)'
;MEQAHIEGSPLRGCNMTVEYLQKLGNKHLDLIIEFAAWVLQENLNAGLSIFTCDSAEIRSLDRGQVLTFLTHECTAAVVPYLEHIIYNWNEDAPKFHEALGQHYISKVKQLQRDYISILGEDEHVAPAGEEEGELGEYRCKLQRFLQTSTAYSPEKLLVQLRHNCKFYCCNSYYSYFI
;
A
#
# COMPACT_ATOMS: atom_id res chain seq x y z
N MET A 1 9.36 30.77 -18.99
CA MET A 1 8.51 29.68 -18.45
C MET A 1 7.45 29.33 -19.49
N GLU A 2 7.86 28.87 -20.68
CA GLU A 2 6.91 28.80 -21.81
C GLU A 2 7.28 27.69 -22.80
N GLN A 3 7.66 26.53 -22.26
CA GLN A 3 7.86 25.30 -23.05
C GLN A 3 7.08 24.10 -22.49
N ALA A 4 6.27 24.30 -21.43
CA ALA A 4 5.53 23.23 -20.76
C ALA A 4 4.24 22.78 -21.49
N HIS A 5 3.81 23.51 -22.53
CA HIS A 5 2.53 23.29 -23.22
C HIS A 5 2.65 22.93 -24.72
N ILE A 6 3.80 22.43 -25.18
CA ILE A 6 3.97 22.00 -26.58
C ILE A 6 3.77 20.48 -26.69
N GLU A 7 2.76 20.05 -27.45
CA GLU A 7 2.51 18.63 -27.74
C GLU A 7 3.71 17.99 -28.46
N GLY A 8 4.27 16.91 -27.89
CA GLY A 8 5.37 16.14 -28.49
C GLY A 8 6.78 16.44 -27.96
N SER A 9 6.93 17.29 -26.92
CA SER A 9 8.25 17.51 -26.31
C SER A 9 8.69 16.31 -25.44
N PRO A 10 9.93 15.79 -25.59
CA PRO A 10 10.49 14.75 -24.73
C PRO A 10 10.71 15.21 -23.27
N LEU A 11 10.48 16.49 -22.98
CA LEU A 11 10.60 17.11 -21.66
C LEU A 11 9.24 17.28 -20.94
N ARG A 12 8.14 16.71 -21.48
CA ARG A 12 6.82 16.82 -20.87
C ARG A 12 6.62 15.72 -19.82
N GLY A 13 6.25 16.12 -18.60
CA GLY A 13 5.88 15.24 -17.50
C GLY A 13 7.05 14.88 -16.57
N CYS A 14 6.73 14.13 -15.52
CA CYS A 14 7.68 13.77 -14.46
C CYS A 14 8.76 12.74 -14.84
N ASN A 15 8.74 12.19 -16.06
CA ASN A 15 9.62 11.08 -16.47
C ASN A 15 11.12 11.37 -16.31
N MET A 16 11.59 12.54 -16.75
CA MET A 16 13.00 12.93 -16.61
C MET A 16 13.42 13.06 -15.15
N THR A 17 12.52 13.55 -14.29
CA THR A 17 12.77 13.62 -12.86
C THR A 17 12.84 12.22 -12.26
N VAL A 18 11.91 11.33 -12.62
CA VAL A 18 11.91 9.94 -12.15
C VAL A 18 13.23 9.25 -12.49
N GLU A 19 13.66 9.31 -13.75
CA GLU A 19 14.91 8.69 -14.19
C GLU A 19 16.14 9.29 -13.50
N TYR A 20 16.14 10.60 -13.25
CA TYR A 20 17.21 11.26 -12.54
C TYR A 20 17.30 10.79 -11.09
N LEU A 21 16.17 10.82 -10.36
CA LEU A 21 16.11 10.41 -8.96
C LEU A 21 16.50 8.93 -8.78
N GLN A 22 16.12 8.07 -9.74
CA GLN A 22 16.48 6.65 -9.73
C GLN A 22 17.99 6.37 -9.83
N LYS A 23 18.78 7.31 -10.36
CA LYS A 23 20.24 7.17 -10.53
C LYS A 23 21.06 7.70 -9.35
N LEU A 24 20.46 8.44 -8.42
CA LEU A 24 21.19 9.08 -7.34
C LEU A 24 21.63 8.09 -6.24
N GLY A 25 20.79 7.09 -5.95
CA GLY A 25 21.04 6.10 -4.91
C GLY A 25 20.98 6.66 -3.48
N ASN A 26 21.30 5.79 -2.51
CA ASN A 26 21.00 6.02 -1.09
C ASN A 26 21.71 7.24 -0.47
N LYS A 27 22.83 7.71 -1.04
CA LYS A 27 23.56 8.89 -0.52
C LYS A 27 22.78 10.19 -0.65
N HIS A 28 21.78 10.23 -1.51
CA HIS A 28 20.95 11.39 -1.77
C HIS A 28 19.48 11.11 -1.43
N LEU A 29 19.22 10.18 -0.50
CA LEU A 29 17.86 9.76 -0.16
C LEU A 29 16.96 10.94 0.25
N ASP A 30 17.47 11.89 1.03
CA ASP A 30 16.72 13.09 1.43
C ASP A 30 16.24 13.89 0.21
N LEU A 31 17.11 14.06 -0.80
CA LEU A 31 16.79 14.73 -2.05
C LEU A 31 15.77 13.93 -2.87
N ILE A 32 15.93 12.61 -2.92
CA ILE A 32 14.98 11.72 -3.61
C ILE A 32 13.59 11.89 -2.98
N ILE A 33 13.51 11.85 -1.65
CA ILE A 33 12.26 12.01 -0.90
C ILE A 33 11.63 13.38 -1.15
N GLU A 34 12.41 14.46 -1.05
CA GLU A 34 11.94 15.84 -1.26
C GLU A 34 11.27 16.01 -2.63
N PHE A 35 11.91 15.49 -3.69
CA PHE A 35 11.38 15.63 -5.05
C PHE A 35 10.42 14.51 -5.46
N ALA A 36 10.33 13.40 -4.73
CA ALA A 36 9.34 12.37 -5.02
C ALA A 36 7.91 12.80 -4.64
N ALA A 37 7.75 13.70 -3.66
CA ALA A 37 6.44 14.11 -3.15
C ALA A 37 5.54 14.68 -4.25
N TRP A 38 6.06 15.62 -5.05
CA TRP A 38 5.28 16.22 -6.14
C TRP A 38 5.00 15.21 -7.27
N VAL A 39 5.95 14.30 -7.55
CA VAL A 39 5.77 13.27 -8.57
C VAL A 39 4.66 12.30 -8.17
N LEU A 40 4.60 11.90 -6.89
CA LEU A 40 3.54 11.06 -6.35
C LEU A 40 2.16 11.72 -6.45
N GLN A 41 2.09 13.05 -6.28
CA GLN A 41 0.85 13.81 -6.43
C GLN A 41 0.41 13.95 -7.90
N GLU A 42 1.35 14.15 -8.83
CA GLU A 42 1.06 14.25 -10.25
C GLU A 42 0.70 12.89 -10.88
N ASN A 43 1.48 11.86 -10.54
CA ASN A 43 1.31 10.52 -11.06
C ASN A 43 1.82 9.47 -10.05
N LEU A 44 0.88 8.83 -9.35
CA LEU A 44 1.17 7.84 -8.32
C LEU A 44 2.09 6.71 -8.82
N ASN A 45 1.86 6.19 -10.03
CA ASN A 45 2.64 5.09 -10.58
C ASN A 45 4.08 5.52 -10.90
N ALA A 46 4.25 6.70 -11.50
CA ALA A 46 5.56 7.25 -11.79
C ALA A 46 6.33 7.56 -10.50
N GLY A 47 5.67 8.17 -9.52
CA GLY A 47 6.26 8.50 -8.22
C GLY A 47 6.65 7.25 -7.43
N LEU A 48 5.80 6.23 -7.41
CA LEU A 48 6.12 4.95 -6.77
C LEU A 48 7.33 4.28 -7.43
N SER A 49 7.43 4.35 -8.76
CA SER A 49 8.54 3.75 -9.50
C SER A 49 9.91 4.31 -9.09
N ILE A 50 9.99 5.52 -8.53
CA ILE A 50 11.23 6.08 -7.96
C ILE A 50 11.78 5.15 -6.86
N PHE A 51 10.91 4.48 -6.11
CA PHE A 51 11.29 3.63 -4.97
C PHE A 51 11.22 2.13 -5.27
N THR A 52 10.66 1.73 -6.41
CA THR A 52 10.44 0.32 -6.77
C THR A 52 11.10 -0.08 -8.10
N CYS A 53 11.91 0.80 -8.69
CA CYS A 53 12.68 0.46 -9.88
C CYS A 53 13.63 -0.72 -9.59
N ASP A 54 13.72 -1.64 -10.54
CA ASP A 54 14.66 -2.75 -10.47
C ASP A 54 16.09 -2.28 -10.85
N SER A 55 16.70 -1.48 -9.99
CA SER A 55 18.09 -1.04 -10.10
C SER A 55 18.86 -1.24 -8.79
N ALA A 56 20.19 -1.30 -8.88
CA ALA A 56 21.04 -1.47 -7.70
C ALA A 56 20.92 -0.26 -6.76
N GLU A 57 20.84 0.95 -7.33
CA GLU A 57 20.68 2.21 -6.63
C GLU A 57 19.40 2.21 -5.81
N ILE A 58 18.29 1.79 -6.41
CA ILE A 58 16.97 1.81 -5.78
C ILE A 58 16.81 0.68 -4.76
N ARG A 59 17.34 -0.51 -5.05
CA ARG A 59 17.37 -1.61 -4.06
C ARG A 59 18.20 -1.30 -2.82
N SER A 60 19.17 -0.39 -2.94
CA SER A 60 20.04 0.05 -1.85
C SER A 60 19.45 1.15 -0.95
N LEU A 61 18.30 1.72 -1.31
CA LEU A 61 17.67 2.77 -0.51
C LEU A 61 17.27 2.26 0.87
N ASP A 62 17.32 3.14 1.87
CA ASP A 62 16.77 2.86 3.19
C ASP A 62 15.23 2.75 3.12
N ARG A 63 14.76 1.51 3.01
CA ARG A 63 13.34 1.14 2.92
C ARG A 63 12.52 1.63 4.13
N GLY A 64 13.15 1.77 5.30
CA GLY A 64 12.47 2.28 6.49
C GLY A 64 12.18 3.78 6.40
N GLN A 65 13.15 4.56 5.91
CA GLN A 65 12.97 5.98 5.65
C GLN A 65 11.98 6.22 4.51
N VAL A 66 12.07 5.45 3.41
CA VAL A 66 11.10 5.51 2.31
C VAL A 66 9.69 5.21 2.80
N LEU A 67 9.48 4.14 3.57
CA LEU A 67 8.17 3.82 4.14
C LEU A 67 7.64 4.97 5.00
N THR A 68 8.49 5.53 5.88
CA THR A 68 8.11 6.66 6.74
C THR A 68 7.64 7.86 5.90
N PHE A 69 8.40 8.23 4.87
CA PHE A 69 8.02 9.28 3.93
C PHE A 69 6.68 9.00 3.25
N LEU A 70 6.49 7.80 2.68
CA LEU A 70 5.24 7.45 1.99
C LEU A 70 4.04 7.48 2.95
N THR A 71 4.20 7.02 4.19
CA THR A 71 3.14 7.08 5.20
C THR A 71 2.70 8.51 5.49
N HIS A 72 3.62 9.48 5.51
CA HIS A 72 3.32 10.88 5.77
C HIS A 72 2.80 11.65 4.55
N GLU A 73 3.43 11.47 3.39
CA GLU A 73 3.20 12.32 2.21
C GLU A 73 2.17 11.73 1.23
N CYS A 74 2.09 10.40 1.14
CA CYS A 74 1.20 9.73 0.18
C CYS A 74 0.80 8.34 0.66
N THR A 75 -0.19 8.26 1.57
CA THR A 75 -0.64 6.98 2.15
C THR A 75 -1.14 5.99 1.08
N ALA A 76 -1.63 6.48 -0.06
CA ALA A 76 -2.05 5.64 -1.19
C ALA A 76 -0.90 4.83 -1.82
N ALA A 77 0.35 5.31 -1.72
CA ALA A 77 1.53 4.62 -2.23
C ALA A 77 2.08 3.54 -1.26
N VAL A 78 1.66 3.56 0.01
CA VAL A 78 2.23 2.70 1.05
C VAL A 78 1.97 1.22 0.79
N VAL A 79 0.71 0.84 0.52
CA VAL A 79 0.37 -0.57 0.24
C VAL A 79 1.09 -1.05 -1.03
N PRO A 80 1.02 -0.36 -2.18
CA PRO A 80 1.77 -0.76 -3.37
C PRO A 80 3.29 -0.90 -3.14
N TYR A 81 3.90 0.01 -2.38
CA TYR A 81 5.32 -0.08 -2.03
C TYR A 81 5.63 -1.32 -1.19
N LEU A 82 4.86 -1.56 -0.13
CA LEU A 82 5.04 -2.69 0.76
C LEU A 82 4.80 -4.03 0.04
N GLU A 83 3.75 -4.12 -0.79
CA GLU A 83 3.50 -5.27 -1.66
C GLU A 83 4.70 -5.53 -2.57
N HIS A 84 5.26 -4.50 -3.18
CA HIS A 84 6.42 -4.64 -4.07
C HIS A 84 7.64 -5.18 -3.33
N ILE A 85 8.05 -4.56 -2.21
CA ILE A 85 9.26 -5.01 -1.51
C ILE A 85 9.08 -6.43 -0.93
N ILE A 86 7.89 -6.78 -0.43
CA ILE A 86 7.64 -8.09 0.16
C ILE A 86 7.51 -9.18 -0.91
N TYR A 87 6.69 -8.96 -1.94
CA TYR A 87 6.37 -10.01 -2.91
C TYR A 87 7.31 -10.06 -4.12
N ASN A 88 7.87 -8.92 -4.53
CA ASN A 88 8.78 -8.87 -5.68
C ASN A 88 10.24 -8.93 -5.25
N TRP A 89 10.60 -8.32 -4.11
CA TRP A 89 11.98 -8.33 -3.62
C TRP A 89 12.24 -9.30 -2.47
N ASN A 90 11.23 -10.06 -2.03
CA ASN A 90 11.33 -11.02 -0.93
C ASN A 90 11.93 -10.39 0.34
N GLU A 91 11.49 -9.17 0.66
CA GLU A 91 11.84 -8.53 1.93
C GLU A 91 11.15 -9.28 3.07
N ASP A 92 11.94 -9.83 4.00
CA ASP A 92 11.46 -10.65 5.11
C ASP A 92 11.45 -9.90 6.45
N ALA A 93 11.89 -8.64 6.51
CA ALA A 93 11.99 -7.93 7.78
C ALA A 93 10.60 -7.72 8.41
N PRO A 94 10.38 -8.16 9.67
CA PRO A 94 9.06 -8.18 10.31
C PRO A 94 8.32 -6.84 10.32
N LYS A 95 9.06 -5.73 10.41
CA LYS A 95 8.49 -4.37 10.42
C LYS A 95 7.69 -4.04 9.16
N PHE A 96 8.10 -4.55 7.99
CA PHE A 96 7.40 -4.27 6.72
C PHE A 96 6.15 -5.13 6.59
N HIS A 97 6.21 -6.40 7.00
CA HIS A 97 5.05 -7.28 7.04
C HIS A 97 4.01 -6.79 8.05
N GLU A 98 4.44 -6.39 9.24
CA GLU A 98 3.57 -5.80 10.25
C GLU A 98 2.89 -4.54 9.70
N ALA A 99 3.64 -3.63 9.07
CA ALA A 99 3.09 -2.44 8.44
C ALA A 99 2.06 -2.81 7.35
N LEU A 100 2.37 -3.76 6.46
CA LEU A 100 1.45 -4.17 5.39
C LEU A 100 0.14 -4.72 5.96
N GLY A 101 0.22 -5.60 6.96
CA GLY A 101 -0.94 -6.14 7.65
C GLY A 101 -1.80 -5.04 8.29
N GLN A 102 -1.18 -4.08 8.98
CA GLN A 102 -1.87 -2.94 9.59
C GLN A 102 -2.57 -2.07 8.54
N HIS A 103 -1.92 -1.79 7.41
CA HIS A 103 -2.49 -1.00 6.32
C HIS A 103 -3.65 -1.72 5.63
N TYR A 104 -3.53 -3.03 5.37
CA TYR A 104 -4.66 -3.83 4.85
C TYR A 104 -5.86 -3.81 5.79
N ILE A 105 -5.66 -4.08 7.09
CA ILE A 105 -6.74 -4.07 8.07
C ILE A 105 -7.41 -2.69 8.11
N SER A 106 -6.63 -1.62 8.10
CA SER A 106 -7.15 -0.25 8.14
C SER A 106 -7.96 0.09 6.89
N LYS A 107 -7.48 -0.28 5.70
CA LYS A 107 -8.18 -0.07 4.43
C LYS A 107 -9.46 -0.90 4.33
N VAL A 108 -9.42 -2.19 4.69
CA VAL A 108 -10.62 -3.06 4.76
C VAL A 108 -11.66 -2.45 5.70
N LYS A 109 -11.26 -2.00 6.90
CA LYS A 109 -12.18 -1.37 7.85
C LYS A 109 -12.82 -0.09 7.31
N GLN A 110 -12.06 0.73 6.59
CA GLN A 110 -12.59 1.92 5.96
C GLN A 110 -13.62 1.55 4.90
N LEU A 111 -13.22 0.71 3.93
CA LEU A 111 -14.08 0.27 2.84
C LEU A 111 -15.34 -0.46 3.34
N GLN A 112 -15.22 -1.24 4.40
CA GLN A 112 -16.36 -1.95 5.01
C GLN A 112 -17.35 -0.97 5.64
N ARG A 113 -16.88 0.09 6.32
CA ARG A 113 -17.79 1.13 6.84
C ARG A 113 -18.49 1.86 5.71
N ASP A 114 -17.76 2.21 4.67
CA ASP A 114 -18.30 2.92 3.50
C ASP A 114 -19.33 2.04 2.78
N TYR A 115 -19.02 0.76 2.57
CA TYR A 115 -19.93 -0.25 2.02
C TYR A 115 -21.22 -0.40 2.84
N ILE A 116 -21.11 -0.58 4.16
CA ILE A 116 -22.27 -0.70 5.05
C ILE A 116 -23.12 0.58 5.05
N SER A 117 -22.51 1.75 4.91
CA SER A 117 -23.26 3.02 4.89
C SER A 117 -24.13 3.21 3.64
N ILE A 118 -23.81 2.49 2.55
CA ILE A 118 -24.50 2.60 1.26
C ILE A 118 -25.51 1.45 1.06
N LEU A 119 -25.38 0.36 1.81
CA LEU A 119 -26.32 -0.78 1.77
C LEU A 119 -27.74 -0.35 2.16
N GLY A 120 -28.73 -0.84 1.40
CA GLY A 120 -30.15 -0.67 1.74
C GLY A 120 -30.55 -1.46 2.99
N GLU A 121 -31.61 -1.02 3.69
CA GLU A 121 -32.08 -1.64 4.93
C GLU A 121 -32.43 -3.14 4.78
N ASP A 122 -32.79 -3.57 3.56
CA ASP A 122 -33.17 -4.95 3.23
C ASP A 122 -32.05 -5.77 2.55
N GLU A 123 -30.87 -5.18 2.33
CA GLU A 123 -29.74 -5.86 1.69
C GLU A 123 -28.81 -6.55 2.71
N HIS A 124 -28.41 -7.78 2.41
CA HIS A 124 -27.46 -8.50 3.24
C HIS A 124 -26.01 -8.18 2.85
N VAL A 125 -25.15 -8.03 3.86
CA VAL A 125 -23.70 -7.90 3.67
C VAL A 125 -23.18 -9.15 2.97
N ALA A 126 -22.54 -8.96 1.82
CA ALA A 126 -21.91 -10.05 1.08
C ALA A 126 -20.82 -10.74 1.94
N PRO A 127 -20.58 -12.04 1.71
CA PRO A 127 -19.52 -12.77 2.39
C PRO A 127 -18.15 -12.12 2.21
N ALA A 128 -17.25 -12.42 3.15
CA ALA A 128 -15.91 -11.88 3.17
C ALA A 128 -15.08 -12.25 1.94
N GLY A 129 -14.66 -11.24 1.18
CA GLY A 129 -13.89 -11.42 -0.06
C GLY A 129 -14.77 -11.60 -1.30
N GLU A 130 -16.10 -11.68 -1.13
CA GLU A 130 -17.07 -11.74 -2.23
C GLU A 130 -17.75 -10.39 -2.49
N GLU A 131 -17.38 -9.34 -1.75
CA GLU A 131 -17.89 -7.99 -1.99
C GLU A 131 -17.35 -7.41 -3.30
N GLU A 132 -18.19 -6.69 -4.04
CA GLU A 132 -17.75 -6.03 -5.27
C GLU A 132 -16.81 -4.84 -4.98
N GLY A 133 -15.90 -4.59 -5.92
CA GLY A 133 -14.97 -3.46 -5.89
C GLY A 133 -13.81 -3.62 -4.92
N GLU A 134 -13.27 -2.49 -4.44
CA GLU A 134 -12.03 -2.48 -3.64
C GLU A 134 -12.15 -3.29 -2.33
N LEU A 135 -13.35 -3.41 -1.76
CA LEU A 135 -13.53 -4.11 -0.48
C LEU A 135 -13.17 -5.59 -0.59
N GLY A 136 -13.77 -6.32 -1.54
CA GLY A 136 -13.48 -7.73 -1.75
C GLY A 136 -12.03 -7.97 -2.14
N GLU A 137 -11.46 -7.09 -2.97
CA GLU A 137 -10.04 -7.15 -3.36
C GLU A 137 -9.11 -7.06 -2.13
N TYR A 138 -9.32 -6.06 -1.27
CA TYR A 138 -8.48 -5.87 -0.09
C TYR A 138 -8.71 -6.96 0.97
N ARG A 139 -9.92 -7.50 1.10
CA ARG A 139 -10.19 -8.66 1.96
C ARG A 139 -9.46 -9.91 1.45
N CYS A 140 -9.51 -10.19 0.15
CA CYS A 140 -8.75 -11.28 -0.47
C CYS A 140 -7.25 -11.10 -0.27
N LYS A 141 -6.72 -9.89 -0.47
CA LYS A 141 -5.30 -9.57 -0.23
C LYS A 141 -4.91 -9.81 1.23
N LEU A 142 -5.74 -9.38 2.18
CA LEU A 142 -5.50 -9.60 3.61
C LEU A 142 -5.54 -11.08 3.97
N GLN A 143 -6.54 -11.84 3.51
CA GLN A 143 -6.63 -13.28 3.73
C GLN A 143 -5.38 -13.99 3.19
N ARG A 144 -4.98 -13.68 1.95
CA ARG A 144 -3.77 -14.24 1.35
C ARG A 144 -2.54 -13.91 2.18
N PHE A 145 -2.36 -12.64 2.56
CA PHE A 145 -1.23 -12.21 3.38
C PHE A 145 -1.16 -12.97 4.71
N LEU A 146 -2.29 -13.13 5.40
CA LEU A 146 -2.35 -13.83 6.68
C LEU A 146 -2.03 -15.33 6.55
N GLN A 147 -2.32 -15.92 5.39
CA GLN A 147 -2.01 -17.32 5.08
C GLN A 147 -0.56 -17.54 4.64
N THR A 148 0.03 -16.59 3.91
CA THR A 148 1.35 -16.79 3.28
C THR A 148 2.51 -16.16 4.04
N SER A 149 2.28 -15.06 4.75
CA SER A 149 3.33 -14.37 5.48
C SER A 149 3.55 -14.98 6.86
N THR A 150 4.81 -15.23 7.23
CA THR A 150 5.20 -15.72 8.56
C THR A 150 5.99 -14.70 9.37
N ALA A 151 6.31 -13.55 8.78
CA ALA A 151 7.20 -12.54 9.35
C ALA A 151 6.46 -11.46 10.16
N TYR A 152 5.13 -11.49 10.26
CA TYR A 152 4.37 -10.56 11.12
C TYR A 152 4.09 -11.15 12.51
N SER A 153 3.82 -10.30 13.50
CA SER A 153 3.34 -10.73 14.82
C SER A 153 1.81 -10.94 14.79
N PRO A 154 1.30 -12.18 14.90
CA PRO A 154 -0.14 -12.43 14.82
C PRO A 154 -0.91 -11.77 15.95
N GLU A 155 -0.34 -11.74 17.16
CA GLU A 155 -0.97 -11.12 18.34
C GLU A 155 -1.30 -9.65 18.10
N LYS A 156 -0.37 -8.89 17.52
CA LYS A 156 -0.57 -7.48 17.23
C LYS A 156 -1.67 -7.25 16.20
N LEU A 157 -1.69 -8.02 15.11
CA LEU A 157 -2.74 -7.91 14.09
C LEU A 157 -4.10 -8.38 14.62
N LEU A 158 -4.13 -9.44 15.44
CA LEU A 158 -5.35 -9.96 16.06
C LEU A 158 -6.01 -8.93 16.97
N VAL A 159 -5.25 -8.16 17.75
CA VAL A 159 -5.80 -7.05 18.56
C VAL A 159 -6.52 -6.05 17.67
N GLN A 160 -5.97 -5.72 16.50
CA GLN A 160 -6.61 -4.81 15.57
C GLN A 160 -7.88 -5.41 14.94
N LEU A 161 -7.89 -6.70 14.64
CA LEU A 161 -9.06 -7.40 14.07
C LEU A 161 -10.21 -7.55 15.10
N ARG A 162 -9.90 -7.80 16.37
CA ARG A 162 -10.89 -8.08 17.44
C ARG A 162 -11.84 -6.93 17.75
N HIS A 163 -11.47 -5.68 17.47
CA HIS A 163 -12.36 -4.53 17.74
C HIS A 163 -13.63 -4.48 16.86
N ASN A 164 -13.85 -5.45 15.96
CA ASN A 164 -15.07 -5.60 15.17
C ASN A 164 -16.10 -6.60 15.78
N CYS A 165 -15.82 -7.24 16.93
CA CYS A 165 -16.70 -8.25 17.53
C CYS A 165 -17.94 -7.66 18.24
N LYS A 166 -18.83 -6.96 17.51
CA LYS A 166 -20.21 -6.73 17.97
C LYS A 166 -21.30 -7.41 17.16
N PHE A 167 -20.97 -8.18 16.11
CA PHE A 167 -21.98 -8.95 15.39
C PHE A 167 -21.56 -10.41 15.17
N TYR A 168 -22.36 -11.29 15.77
CA TYR A 168 -22.53 -12.73 15.63
C TYR A 168 -21.36 -13.67 15.96
N CYS A 169 -21.38 -14.11 17.21
CA CYS A 169 -20.77 -15.34 17.69
C CYS A 169 -21.59 -16.53 17.17
N CYS A 170 -21.04 -17.32 16.25
CA CYS A 170 -21.36 -18.75 16.18
C CYS A 170 -20.16 -19.52 15.61
N ASN A 171 -19.79 -20.60 16.30
CA ASN A 171 -18.59 -21.39 16.07
C ASN A 171 -18.47 -21.93 14.65
N SER A 172 -17.34 -21.66 13.97
CA SER A 172 -16.39 -22.68 13.49
C SER A 172 -15.42 -22.05 12.49
N TYR A 173 -14.14 -22.05 12.87
CA TYR A 173 -12.98 -21.70 12.05
C TYR A 173 -12.90 -20.23 11.58
N TYR A 174 -11.67 -19.75 11.44
CA TYR A 174 -11.25 -18.39 11.09
C TYR A 174 -11.83 -17.83 9.75
N SER A 175 -12.78 -18.52 9.12
CA SER A 175 -13.37 -18.19 7.82
C SER A 175 -14.38 -17.04 7.85
N TYR A 176 -14.92 -16.71 9.02
CA TYR A 176 -15.85 -15.58 9.19
C TYR A 176 -15.20 -14.32 9.77
N PHE A 177 -13.89 -14.38 10.08
CA PHE A 177 -13.17 -13.31 10.77
C PHE A 177 -12.45 -12.33 9.84
N ILE A 178 -12.24 -12.69 8.57
CA ILE A 178 -11.51 -11.90 7.57
C ILE A 178 -12.28 -11.96 6.28
#